data_AF-A9MI75-F1
#
_entry.id   AF-A9MI75-F1
#
_cell.length_a   1.000
_cell.length_b   1.000
_cell.length_c   1.000
_cell.angle_alpha   90.00
_cell.angle_beta   90.00
_cell.angle_gamma   90.00
#
_symmetry.space_group_name_H-M   'P 1'
#
loop_
_entity.id
_entity.type
_entity.pdbx_description
1 polymer ?
#
loop_
_entity_poly.entity_id
_entity_poly.type
_entity_poly.pdbx_seq_one_letter_code
_entity_poly.pdbx_strand_id
1 'polypeptide(L)' 'MKHPFVLFTRKSENVDWKASDGEGVNCWVCLGLPLAGEDDQVKIIGTLCRKIIHQDFINQLK' A
#
# COMPACT_ATOMS: atom_id res chain seq x y z
N MET A 1 0.85 -15.42 -10.87
CA MET A 1 0.43 -15.10 -9.50
C MET A 1 -1.09 -15.29 -9.43
N LYS A 2 -1.63 -16.10 -8.52
CA LYS A 2 -3.06 -16.53 -8.55
C LYS A 2 -3.97 -15.85 -7.53
N HIS A 3 -3.40 -15.27 -6.46
CA HIS A 3 -4.14 -14.63 -5.40
C HIS A 3 -3.58 -13.23 -5.14
N PRO A 4 -4.43 -12.26 -4.76
CA PRO A 4 -3.95 -10.96 -4.35
C PRO A 4 -3.11 -11.08 -3.07
N PHE A 5 -2.09 -10.24 -2.94
CA PHE A 5 -1.32 -10.11 -1.70
C PHE A 5 -1.03 -8.65 -1.37
N VAL A 6 -0.80 -8.40 -0.10
CA VAL A 6 -0.34 -7.11 0.43
C VAL A 6 1.01 -7.36 1.09
N LEU A 7 2.02 -6.61 0.66
CA LEU A 7 3.30 -6.53 1.35
C LEU A 7 3.33 -5.21 2.11
N PHE A 8 3.65 -5.28 3.40
CA PHE A 8 3.91 -4.10 4.20
C PHE A 8 5.40 -4.07 4.54
N THR A 9 6.02 -2.91 4.39
CA THR A 9 7.38 -2.71 4.87
C THR A 9 7.51 -1.33 5.48
N ARG A 10 8.17 -1.28 6.64
CA ARG A 10 8.47 -0.06 7.36
C ARG A 10 9.95 -0.04 7.67
N LYS A 11 10.61 1.07 7.36
CA LYS A 11 11.98 1.35 7.75
C LYS A 11 11.98 2.36 8.89
N SER A 12 12.93 2.25 9.81
CA SER A 12 13.09 3.22 10.92
C SER A 12 13.54 4.60 10.42
N GLU A 13 14.22 4.63 9.28
CA GLU A 13 14.75 5.83 8.66
C GLU A 13 13.90 6.22 7.45
N ASN A 14 13.70 7.52 7.26
CA ASN A 14 13.08 8.05 6.05
C ASN A 14 14.02 7.84 4.85
N VAL A 15 13.43 7.46 3.72
CA VAL A 15 14.09 7.34 2.42
C VAL A 15 13.64 8.50 1.54
N ASP A 16 14.59 9.13 0.86
CA ASP A 16 14.31 10.11 -0.20
C ASP A 16 13.69 9.39 -1.40
N TRP A 17 12.37 9.27 -1.35
CA TRP A 17 11.57 8.56 -2.35
C TRP A 17 11.08 9.49 -3.48
N LYS A 18 11.41 10.79 -3.43
CA LYS A 18 10.82 11.81 -4.31
C LYS A 18 9.29 11.74 -4.32
N ALA A 19 8.69 11.64 -3.14
CA ALA A 19 7.24 11.68 -2.99
C ALA A 19 6.67 13.01 -3.50
N SER A 20 5.39 13.01 -3.89
CA SER A 20 4.74 14.17 -4.50
C SER A 20 4.59 15.37 -3.55
N ASP A 21 4.58 15.11 -2.24
CA ASP A 21 4.59 16.10 -1.17
C ASP A 21 6.02 16.55 -0.80
N GLY A 22 7.06 15.94 -1.38
CA GLY A 22 8.46 16.21 -1.09
C GLY A 22 8.97 15.60 0.22
N GLU A 23 8.13 14.88 0.95
CA GLU A 23 8.48 14.29 2.25
C GLU A 23 9.20 12.94 2.11
N GLY A 24 10.00 12.61 3.11
CA GLY A 24 10.68 11.32 3.18
C GLY A 24 9.70 10.18 3.48
N VAL A 25 9.85 9.05 2.80
CA VAL A 25 8.98 7.88 2.97
C VAL A 25 9.68 6.83 3.83
N ASN A 26 8.98 6.32 4.84
CA ASN A 26 9.47 5.24 5.70
C ASN A 26 8.56 4.01 5.72
N CYS A 27 7.46 4.04 4.97
CA CYS A 27 6.41 3.05 5.01
C CYS A 27 5.91 2.81 3.58
N TRP A 28 5.87 1.55 3.17
CA TRP A 28 5.37 1.14 1.86
C TRP A 28 4.32 0.06 2.01
N VAL A 29 3.28 0.18 1.20
CA VAL A 29 2.28 -0.86 1.00
C VAL A 29 2.36 -1.28 -0.46
N CYS A 30 2.83 -2.49 -0.74
CA CYS A 30 2.86 -3.03 -2.10
C CYS A 30 1.69 -3.98 -2.30
N LEU A 31 0.95 -3.78 -3.39
CA LEU A 31 -0.22 -4.59 -3.73
C LEU A 31 0.11 -5.48 -4.93
N GLY A 32 0.08 -6.79 -4.73
CA GLY A 32 0.15 -7.76 -5.82
C GLY A 32 -1.26 -8.17 -6.21
N LEU A 33 -1.66 -7.97 -7.46
CA LEU A 33 -2.95 -8.40 -7.99
C LEU A 33 -2.78 -9.32 -9.21
N PRO A 34 -3.62 -10.36 -9.39
CA PRO A 34 -3.60 -11.18 -10.59
C PRO A 34 -4.14 -10.39 -11.80
N LEU A 35 -3.47 -10.48 -12.96
CA LEU A 35 -3.80 -9.73 -14.18
C LEU A 35 -5.21 -9.98 -14.77
N ALA A 36 -5.89 -11.05 -14.38
CA ALA A 36 -7.22 -11.39 -14.89
C ALA A 36 -8.33 -10.81 -13.98
N GLY A 37 -9.35 -10.19 -14.59
CA GLY A 37 -10.51 -9.63 -13.88
C GLY A 37 -10.33 -8.17 -13.48
N GLU A 38 -10.24 -7.27 -14.47
CA GLU A 38 -10.00 -5.83 -14.33
C GLU A 38 -10.94 -5.15 -13.31
N ASP A 39 -12.23 -5.51 -13.33
CA ASP A 39 -13.24 -4.97 -12.41
C ASP A 39 -13.00 -5.35 -10.93
N ASP A 40 -12.48 -6.55 -10.67
CA ASP A 40 -12.22 -7.02 -9.30
C ASP A 40 -10.94 -6.40 -8.74
N GLN A 41 -9.95 -6.11 -9.59
CA GLN A 41 -8.75 -5.38 -9.20
C GLN A 41 -9.08 -3.97 -8.71
N VAL A 42 -9.89 -3.22 -9.45
CA VAL A 42 -10.28 -1.85 -9.08
C VAL A 42 -11.03 -1.83 -7.74
N LYS A 43 -11.92 -2.79 -7.50
CA LYS A 43 -12.62 -2.93 -6.22
C LYS A 43 -11.67 -3.23 -5.05
N ILE A 44 -10.69 -4.10 -5.27
CA ILE A 44 -9.69 -4.46 -4.25
C ILE A 44 -8.79 -3.26 -3.93
N ILE A 45 -8.27 -2.57 -4.96
CA ILE A 45 -7.48 -1.33 -4.81
C ILE A 45 -8.29 -0.29 -4.03
N GLY A 46 -9.54 -0.02 -4.43
CA GLY A 46 -10.39 0.97 -3.77
C GLY A 46 -10.70 0.62 -2.31
N THR A 47 -10.81 -0.66 -1.98
CA THR A 47 -11.01 -1.11 -0.60
C THR A 47 -9.74 -0.95 0.23
N LEU A 48 -8.58 -1.24 -0.34
CA LEU A 48 -7.28 -1.07 0.32
C LEU A 48 -6.93 0.40 0.52
N CYS A 49 -7.08 1.24 -0.50
CA CYS A 49 -6.86 2.68 -0.39
C CYS A 49 -7.68 3.30 0.75
N ARG A 50 -8.96 2.93 0.88
CA ARG A 50 -9.81 3.39 1.99
C ARG A 50 -9.28 2.99 3.35
N LYS A 51 -8.73 1.78 3.51
CA LYS A 51 -8.14 1.32 4.77
C LYS A 51 -6.81 2.01 5.07
N ILE A 52 -5.99 2.26 4.06
CA ILE A 52 -4.66 2.89 4.17
C ILE A 52 -4.76 4.38 4.56
N ILE A 53 -5.84 5.07 4.19
CA ILE A 53 -6.08 6.48 4.60
C ILE A 53 -6.25 6.60 6.12
N HIS A 54 -6.71 5.55 6.80
CA HIS A 54 -6.84 5.57 8.25
C HIS A 54 -5.47 5.39 8.91
N GLN A 55 -5.00 6.44 9.57
CA GLN A 55 -3.71 6.45 10.27
C GLN A 55 -3.62 5.35 11.34
N ASP A 56 -4.76 4.98 11.95
CA ASP A 56 -4.85 3.86 12.89
C ASP A 56 -4.50 2.52 12.24
N PHE A 57 -4.90 2.30 10.99
CA PHE A 57 -4.54 1.10 10.24
C PHE A 57 -3.04 1.07 9.97
N ILE A 58 -2.45 2.21 9.59
CA ILE A 58 -1.00 2.36 9.38
C ILE A 58 -0.21 2.14 10.68
N ASN A 59 -0.75 2.60 11.81
CA ASN A 59 -0.12 2.45 13.13
C ASN A 59 -0.22 1.03 13.68
N GLN A 60 -1.20 0.24 13.26
CA GLN A 60 -1.33 -1.18 13.61
C GLN A 60 -0.41 -2.09 12.81
N LEU A 61 0.07 -1.63 11.64
CA LEU A 61 1.07 -2.32 10.84
C LEU A 61 2.46 -2.09 11.48
N LYS A 62 2.73 -2.87 12.54
CA LYS A 62 4.03 -3.01 13.20
C LYS A 62 4.84 -4.14 12.60
#